data_AF-A0A1A8CRI8-F1
#
_entry.id   AF-A0A1A8CRI8-F1
#
_cell.length_a   1.000
_cell.length_b   1.000
_cell.length_c   1.000
_cell.angle_alpha   90.00
_cell.angle_beta   90.00
_cell.angle_gamma   90.00
#
_symmetry.space_group_name_H-M   'P 1'
#
loop_
_entity.id
_entity.type
_entity.pdbx_description
1 polymer ?
#
loop_
_entity_poly.entity_id
_entity_poly.type
_entity_poly.pdbx_seq_one_letter_code
_entity_poly.pdbx_strand_id
1 'polypeptide(L)'
;CTSEVEKVCKVSDEDNLQPFKEKMEDFITQAKTELETLDIELGSTHKLFLELTVFFSVKPKAGEREISPNTLFSIWHEFASDFKEQWKKENKAILKERLKAAEECFRQAKEKASYSVKPKHASGIKAKLGMKI
;
A
#
# COMPACT_ATOMS: atom_id res chain seq x y z
N CYS A 1 1.35 5.11 -42.96
CA CYS A 1 -0.13 5.16 -42.95
C CYS A 1 -0.63 6.29 -43.86
N THR A 2 -0.42 7.57 -43.51
CA THR A 2 -0.90 8.73 -44.31
C THR A 2 -0.51 8.67 -45.79
N SER A 3 0.77 8.42 -46.10
CA SER A 3 1.24 8.28 -47.50
C SER A 3 0.54 7.17 -48.28
N GLU A 4 0.16 6.08 -47.63
CA GLU A 4 -0.51 4.96 -48.28
C GLU A 4 -1.99 5.28 -48.52
N VAL A 5 -2.65 5.93 -47.55
CA VAL A 5 -4.04 6.40 -47.71
C VAL A 5 -4.13 7.41 -48.85
N GLU A 6 -3.21 8.37 -48.93
CA GLU A 6 -3.14 9.31 -50.05
C GLU A 6 -2.96 8.61 -51.40
N LYS A 7 -2.13 7.57 -51.45
CA LYS A 7 -1.90 6.80 -52.66
C LYS A 7 -3.16 6.06 -53.11
N VAL A 8 -3.84 5.38 -52.19
CA VAL A 8 -5.11 4.69 -52.49
C VAL A 8 -6.17 5.69 -52.95
N CYS A 9 -6.34 6.82 -52.26
CA CYS A 9 -7.30 7.84 -52.66
C CYS A 9 -6.98 8.51 -54.00
N LYS A 10 -5.71 8.55 -54.43
CA LYS A 10 -5.30 9.12 -55.73
C LYS A 10 -5.54 8.18 -56.92
N VAL A 11 -5.50 6.87 -56.70
CA VAL A 11 -5.65 5.87 -57.79
C VAL A 11 -7.07 5.33 -57.93
N SER A 12 -7.92 5.57 -56.93
CA SER A 12 -9.33 5.16 -56.96
C SER A 12 -10.22 6.19 -57.67
N ASP A 13 -11.22 5.69 -58.39
CA ASP A 13 -12.30 6.53 -58.94
C ASP A 13 -13.14 7.17 -57.82
N GLU A 14 -13.73 8.34 -58.10
CA GLU A 14 -14.46 9.13 -57.10
C GLU A 14 -15.64 8.36 -56.47
N ASP A 15 -16.36 7.59 -57.28
CA ASP A 15 -17.48 6.73 -56.84
C ASP A 15 -17.04 5.58 -55.91
N ASN A 16 -15.75 5.24 -55.90
CA ASN A 16 -15.17 4.12 -55.15
C ASN A 16 -14.32 4.57 -53.94
N LEU A 17 -14.25 5.87 -53.65
CA LEU A 17 -13.43 6.39 -52.55
C LEU A 17 -13.99 6.02 -51.17
N GLN A 18 -15.32 6.03 -51.06
CA GLN A 18 -16.00 5.77 -49.79
C GLN A 18 -16.41 4.31 -49.68
N PRO A 19 -16.33 3.71 -48.47
CA PRO A 19 -16.10 4.35 -47.15
C PRO A 19 -14.63 4.39 -46.70
N PHE A 20 -13.68 3.98 -47.57
CA PHE A 20 -12.27 3.83 -47.18
C PHE A 20 -11.66 5.17 -46.74
N LYS A 21 -11.84 6.21 -47.55
CA LYS A 21 -11.25 7.53 -47.31
C LYS A 21 -11.70 8.10 -45.97
N GLU A 22 -13.02 8.18 -45.72
CA GLU A 22 -13.57 8.67 -44.45
C GLU A 22 -13.03 7.89 -43.25
N LYS A 23 -13.12 6.56 -43.27
CA LYS A 23 -12.66 5.73 -42.16
C LYS A 23 -11.16 5.89 -41.88
N MET A 24 -10.36 6.04 -42.93
CA MET A 24 -8.91 6.21 -42.78
C MET A 24 -8.54 7.63 -42.33
N GLU A 25 -9.28 8.65 -42.75
CA GLU A 25 -9.13 10.03 -42.27
C GLU A 25 -9.47 10.13 -40.78
N ASP A 26 -10.58 9.53 -40.36
CA ASP A 26 -10.98 9.43 -38.95
C ASP A 26 -9.91 8.69 -38.12
N PHE A 27 -9.48 7.52 -38.61
CA PHE A 27 -8.45 6.72 -37.94
C PHE A 27 -7.12 7.48 -37.79
N ILE A 28 -6.65 8.15 -38.84
CA ILE A 28 -5.38 8.92 -38.79
C ILE A 28 -5.51 10.11 -37.84
N THR A 29 -6.64 10.80 -37.86
CA THR A 29 -6.89 11.96 -36.98
C THR A 29 -6.90 11.54 -35.51
N GLN A 30 -7.60 10.45 -35.21
CA GLN A 30 -7.62 9.87 -33.86
C GLN A 30 -6.22 9.42 -33.43
N ALA A 31 -5.50 8.66 -34.27
CA ALA A 31 -4.17 8.16 -33.95
C ALA A 31 -3.14 9.29 -33.71
N LYS A 32 -3.23 10.39 -34.47
CA LYS A 32 -2.37 11.57 -34.25
C LYS A 32 -2.69 12.26 -32.93
N THR A 33 -3.97 12.42 -32.62
CA THR A 33 -4.42 13.05 -31.36
C THR A 33 -3.98 12.23 -30.15
N GLU A 34 -4.11 10.90 -30.23
CA GLU A 34 -3.64 9.98 -29.19
C GLU A 34 -2.12 10.04 -29.03
N LEU A 35 -1.37 10.07 -30.13
CA LEU A 35 0.09 10.20 -30.10
C LEU A 35 0.53 11.51 -29.44
N GLU A 36 -0.06 12.64 -29.82
CA GLU A 36 0.21 13.94 -29.21
C GLU A 36 -0.09 13.95 -27.71
N THR A 37 -1.18 13.30 -27.31
CA THR A 37 -1.55 13.15 -25.90
C THR A 37 -0.50 12.34 -25.14
N LEU A 38 -0.10 11.18 -25.68
CA LEU A 38 0.92 10.32 -25.08
C LEU A 38 2.28 11.02 -24.97
N ASP A 39 2.67 11.81 -25.97
CA ASP A 39 3.92 12.58 -25.94
C ASP A 39 3.90 13.64 -24.83
N ILE A 40 2.78 14.34 -24.64
CA ILE A 40 2.60 15.31 -23.54
C ILE A 40 2.66 14.61 -22.18
N GLU A 41 1.94 13.50 -22.02
CA GLU A 41 1.93 12.72 -20.79
C GLU A 41 3.31 12.15 -20.45
N LEU A 42 4.03 11.62 -21.45
CA LEU A 42 5.39 11.11 -21.29
C LEU A 42 6.35 12.23 -20.86
N GLY A 43 6.29 13.39 -21.52
CA GLY A 43 7.13 14.54 -21.18
C GLY A 43 6.87 15.06 -19.77
N SER A 44 5.60 15.17 -19.37
CA SER A 44 5.23 15.60 -18.01
C SER A 44 5.66 14.58 -16.94
N THR A 45 5.50 13.29 -17.22
CA THR A 45 5.88 12.19 -16.31
C THR A 45 7.39 12.13 -16.14
N HIS A 46 8.15 12.26 -17.24
CA HIS A 46 9.60 12.28 -17.21
C HIS A 46 10.13 13.48 -16.42
N LYS A 47 9.56 14.67 -16.62
CA LYS A 47 9.90 15.86 -15.83
C LYS A 47 9.67 15.63 -14.33
N LEU A 48 8.49 15.12 -13.95
CA LEU A 48 8.17 14.84 -12.56
C LEU A 48 9.13 13.82 -11.95
N PHE A 49 9.50 12.79 -12.71
CA PHE A 49 10.48 11.81 -12.28
C PHE A 49 11.86 12.45 -12.02
N LEU A 50 12.33 13.36 -12.89
CA LEU A 50 13.59 14.05 -12.66
C LEU A 50 13.54 14.94 -11.41
N GLU A 51 12.46 15.68 -11.20
CA GLU A 51 12.25 16.47 -9.98
C GLU A 51 12.30 15.59 -8.71
N LEU A 52 11.69 14.41 -8.77
CA LEU A 52 11.72 13.41 -7.69
C LEU A 52 13.15 12.93 -7.40
N THR A 53 13.93 12.63 -8.44
CA THR A 53 15.33 12.18 -8.26
C THR A 53 16.21 13.26 -7.64
N VAL A 54 15.98 14.53 -7.98
CA VAL A 54 16.65 15.68 -7.37
C VAL A 54 16.23 15.84 -5.91
N PHE A 55 14.92 15.76 -5.63
CA PHE A 55 14.38 15.87 -4.27
C PHE A 55 15.00 14.84 -3.32
N PHE A 56 15.12 13.59 -3.77
CA PHE A 56 15.75 12.52 -2.99
C PHE A 56 17.28 12.45 -3.13
N SER A 57 17.89 13.40 -3.84
CA SER A 57 19.35 13.46 -4.06
C SER A 57 19.93 12.15 -4.62
N VAL A 58 19.17 11.49 -5.50
CA VAL A 58 19.60 10.25 -6.14
C VAL A 58 20.77 10.55 -7.08
N LYS A 59 21.81 9.71 -7.02
CA LYS A 59 22.98 9.84 -7.88
C LYS A 59 22.89 8.80 -9.01
N PRO A 60 23.21 9.18 -10.26
CA PRO A 60 23.29 8.22 -11.36
C PRO A 60 24.39 7.19 -11.09
N LYS A 61 24.17 5.95 -11.57
CA LYS A 61 25.19 4.91 -11.51
C LYS A 61 26.30 5.18 -12.52
N ALA A 62 27.49 4.60 -12.32
CA ALA A 62 28.62 4.78 -13.23
C ALA A 62 28.23 4.33 -14.65
N GLY A 63 28.30 5.27 -15.61
CA GLY A 63 27.91 5.04 -17.01
C GLY A 63 26.45 5.39 -17.34
N GLU A 64 25.60 5.74 -16.36
CA GLU A 64 24.28 6.30 -16.63
C GLU A 64 24.39 7.79 -17.00
N ARG A 65 23.83 8.16 -18.15
CA ARG A 65 23.69 9.58 -18.55
C ARG A 65 22.56 10.29 -17.80
N GLU A 66 21.51 9.55 -17.47
CA GLU A 66 20.34 10.01 -16.73
C GLU A 66 19.92 8.90 -15.77
N ILE A 67 19.38 9.26 -14.62
CA ILE A 67 18.94 8.32 -13.60
C ILE A 67 17.79 7.50 -14.18
N SER A 68 17.92 6.18 -14.21
CA SER A 68 16.84 5.32 -14.71
C SER A 68 15.72 5.19 -13.67
N PRO A 69 14.46 4.98 -14.08
CA PRO A 69 13.37 4.66 -13.16
C PRO A 69 13.68 3.48 -12.25
N ASN A 70 14.39 2.47 -12.78
CA ASN A 70 14.82 1.32 -12.01
C ASN A 70 15.74 1.72 -10.84
N THR A 71 16.68 2.64 -11.04
CA THR A 71 17.61 3.10 -9.99
C THR A 71 16.89 3.68 -8.78
N LEU A 72 15.80 4.45 -8.97
CA LEU A 72 15.01 4.98 -7.86
C LEU A 72 14.00 3.95 -7.33
N PHE A 73 13.19 3.36 -8.21
CA PHE A 73 12.04 2.55 -7.78
C PHE A 73 12.43 1.19 -7.22
N SER A 74 13.59 0.62 -7.57
CA SER A 74 14.09 -0.59 -6.89
C SER A 74 14.31 -0.34 -5.40
N ILE A 75 15.04 0.73 -5.07
CA ILE A 75 15.31 1.15 -3.68
C ILE A 75 14.00 1.46 -2.95
N TRP A 76 13.11 2.22 -3.57
CA TRP A 76 11.82 2.56 -2.97
C TRP A 76 10.95 1.34 -2.71
N HIS A 77 10.94 0.39 -3.66
CA HIS A 77 10.18 -0.85 -3.53
C HIS A 77 10.71 -1.71 -2.37
N GLU A 78 12.02 -1.88 -2.27
CA GLU A 78 12.67 -2.61 -1.17
C GLU A 78 12.34 -1.95 0.18
N PHE A 79 12.54 -0.63 0.29
CA PHE A 79 12.20 0.13 1.49
C PHE A 79 10.73 -0.04 1.90
N ALA A 80 9.79 0.10 0.95
CA ALA A 80 8.37 -0.03 1.24
C ALA A 80 7.97 -1.45 1.66
N SER A 81 8.61 -2.46 1.07
CA SER A 81 8.40 -3.86 1.44
C SER A 81 8.88 -4.13 2.87
N ASP A 82 10.11 -3.74 3.17
CA ASP A 82 10.70 -3.91 4.51
C ASP A 82 9.90 -3.15 5.57
N PHE A 83 9.52 -1.90 5.27
CA PHE A 83 8.69 -1.09 6.16
C PHE A 83 7.36 -1.78 6.46
N LYS A 84 6.70 -2.34 5.44
CA LYS A 84 5.43 -3.07 5.60
C LYS A 84 5.59 -4.31 6.49
N GLU A 85 6.69 -5.05 6.34
CA GLU A 85 6.96 -6.22 7.18
C GLU A 85 7.25 -5.82 8.63
N GLN A 86 8.10 -4.81 8.83
CA GLN A 86 8.42 -4.30 10.15
C GLN A 86 7.18 -3.75 10.85
N TRP A 87 6.34 -3.00 10.14
CA TRP A 87 5.07 -2.49 10.66
C TRP A 87 4.17 -3.62 11.18
N LYS A 88 4.03 -4.72 10.44
CA LYS A 88 3.24 -5.89 10.89
C LYS A 88 3.83 -6.52 12.14
N LYS A 89 5.17 -6.65 12.20
CA LYS A 89 5.88 -7.23 13.33
C LYS A 89 5.69 -6.39 14.59
N GLU A 90 5.84 -5.07 14.48
CA GLU A 90 5.63 -4.13 15.59
C GLU A 90 4.19 -4.16 16.10
N ASN A 91 3.20 -4.14 15.20
CA ASN A 91 1.79 -4.24 15.60
C ASN A 91 1.50 -5.54 16.36
N LYS A 92 2.08 -6.67 15.92
CA LYS A 92 1.96 -7.95 16.62
C LYS A 92 2.63 -7.91 18.00
N ALA A 93 3.79 -7.27 18.12
CA ALA A 93 4.49 -7.10 19.39
C ALA A 93 3.67 -6.27 20.38
N ILE A 94 3.17 -5.11 19.95
CA ILE A 94 2.30 -4.23 20.74
C ILE A 94 1.05 -4.98 21.21
N LEU A 95 0.40 -5.73 20.33
CA LEU A 95 -0.79 -6.51 20.69
C LEU A 95 -0.46 -7.57 21.75
N LYS A 96 0.67 -8.26 21.60
CA LYS A 96 1.13 -9.28 22.56
C LYS A 96 1.43 -8.67 23.93
N GLU A 97 2.05 -7.50 23.97
CA GLU A 97 2.31 -6.78 25.22
C GLU A 97 1.02 -6.34 25.91
N ARG A 98 0.06 -5.81 25.15
CA ARG A 98 -1.26 -5.44 25.68
C ARG A 98 -2.02 -6.65 26.25
N LEU A 99 -1.96 -7.79 25.58
CA LEU A 99 -2.58 -9.03 26.07
C LEU A 99 -1.95 -9.47 27.39
N LYS A 100 -0.61 -9.53 27.46
CA LYS A 100 0.10 -9.89 28.70
C LYS A 100 -0.25 -8.96 29.86
N ALA A 101 -0.34 -7.65 29.61
CA ALA A 101 -0.72 -6.68 30.62
C ALA A 101 -2.16 -6.92 31.14
N ALA A 102 -3.09 -7.28 30.25
CA ALA A 102 -4.46 -7.61 30.63
C ALA A 102 -4.54 -8.92 31.44
N GLU A 103 -3.82 -9.97 31.03
CA GLU A 103 -3.74 -11.25 31.74
C GLU A 103 -3.17 -11.06 33.16
N GLU A 104 -2.11 -10.27 33.30
CA GLU A 104 -1.48 -9.94 34.58
C GLU A 104 -2.42 -9.15 35.49
N CYS A 105 -3.17 -8.17 34.93
CA CYS A 105 -4.19 -7.44 35.67
C CYS A 105 -5.27 -8.38 36.23
N PHE A 106 -5.75 -9.33 35.42
CA PHE A 106 -6.73 -10.33 35.84
C PHE A 106 -6.17 -11.26 36.94
N ARG A 107 -4.93 -11.74 36.79
CA ARG A 107 -4.24 -12.57 37.79
C ARG A 107 -4.15 -11.84 39.14
N GLN A 108 -3.71 -10.59 39.13
CA GLN A 108 -3.62 -9.77 40.35
C GLN A 108 -4.99 -9.54 40.99
N ALA A 109 -6.03 -9.30 40.20
CA ALA A 109 -7.39 -9.15 40.71
C ALA A 109 -7.90 -10.44 41.39
N LYS A 110 -7.63 -11.61 40.79
CA LYS A 110 -7.98 -12.92 41.34
C LYS A 110 -7.25 -13.23 42.65
N GLU A 111 -5.94 -12.93 42.72
CA GLU A 111 -5.13 -13.11 43.93
C GLU A 111 -5.56 -12.16 45.06
N LYS A 112 -5.93 -10.91 44.74
CA LYS A 112 -6.47 -9.96 45.73
C LYS A 112 -7.86 -10.38 46.24
N ALA A 113 -8.66 -11.08 45.43
CA ALA A 113 -9.97 -11.58 45.84
C ALA A 113 -9.90 -12.81 46.76
N SER A 114 -8.78 -13.56 46.77
CA SER A 114 -8.56 -14.65 47.72
C SER A 114 -8.11 -14.13 49.08
N TYR A 115 -9.04 -13.57 49.86
CA TYR A 115 -8.82 -13.36 51.28
C TYR A 115 -9.03 -14.69 52.03
N SER A 116 -8.05 -15.09 52.85
CA SER A 116 -8.19 -16.26 53.73
C SER A 116 -9.04 -15.88 54.95
N VAL A 117 -10.28 -16.37 55.01
CA VAL A 117 -11.05 -16.37 56.27
C VAL A 117 -10.38 -17.36 57.22
N LYS A 118 -9.56 -16.87 58.16
CA LYS A 118 -9.16 -17.72 59.29
C LYS A 118 -10.43 -18.17 60.02
N PRO A 119 -10.61 -19.48 60.31
CA PRO A 119 -11.77 -19.93 61.07
C PRO A 119 -11.83 -19.18 62.40
N LYS A 120 -12.87 -18.39 62.63
CA LYS A 120 -13.09 -17.79 63.95
C LYS A 120 -13.33 -18.93 64.93
N HIS A 121 -12.48 -19.04 65.94
CA HIS A 121 -12.71 -19.96 67.06
C HIS A 121 -14.11 -19.71 67.63
N ALA A 122 -14.92 -20.76 67.73
CA ALA A 122 -16.29 -20.67 68.22
C ALA A 122 -16.31 -20.37 69.73
N SER A 123 -16.14 -19.11 70.10
CA SER A 123 -16.21 -18.61 71.48
C SER A 123 -17.61 -18.14 71.88
N GLY A 124 -18.57 -18.19 70.96
CA GLY A 124 -19.93 -17.72 71.16
C GLY A 124 -20.70 -18.53 72.21
N ILE A 125 -21.70 -17.90 72.83
CA ILE A 125 -22.54 -18.47 73.90
C ILE A 125 -23.17 -19.81 73.49
N LYS A 126 -23.50 -20.00 72.21
CA LYS A 126 -24.01 -21.27 71.65
C LYS A 126 -23.02 -22.45 71.81
N ALA A 127 -21.72 -22.20 71.73
CA ALA A 127 -20.68 -23.22 71.96
C ALA A 127 -20.53 -23.57 73.45
N LYS A 128 -20.79 -22.61 74.36
CA LYS A 128 -20.73 -22.81 75.81
C LYS A 128 -21.96 -23.54 76.37
N LEU A 129 -23.11 -23.45 75.71
CA LEU A 129 -24.36 -24.14 76.10
C LEU A 129 -24.37 -25.63 75.73
N GLY A 130 -23.53 -26.08 74.79
CA GLY A 130 -23.40 -27.50 74.41
C GLY A 130 -22.58 -28.36 75.37
N MET A 131 -21.99 -27.77 76.41
CA MET A 131 -21.13 -28.46 77.39
C MET A 131 -21.81 -28.68 78.76
N LYS A 132 -23.14 -28.78 78.80
CA LYS A 132 -23.86 -29.25 79.98
C LYS A 132 -24.68 -30.49 79.63
N ILE A 133 -24.02 -31.64 79.74
CA ILE A 133 -24.63 -32.89 80.19
C ILE A 133 -24.27 -33.01 81.67
#